data_AF-A0A1Y0I936-F1
#
_entry.id   AF-A0A1Y0I936-F1
#
_cell.length_a   1.000
_cell.length_b   1.000
_cell.length_c   1.000
_cell.angle_alpha   90.00
_cell.angle_beta   90.00
_cell.angle_gamma   90.00
#
_symmetry.space_group_name_H-M   'P 1'
#
loop_
_entity.id
_entity.type
_entity.pdbx_description
1 polymer ?
#
loop_
_entity_poly.entity_id
_entity_poly.type
_entity_poly.pdbx_seq_one_letter_code
_entity_poly.pdbx_strand_id
1 'polypeptide(L)'
;MVFHILAYNFDPEHPAIQDAVKYQTRIRFQRGEAIAEKLQQKFNFHGLADSVTGLCGEKPPGRPHFARAMVSLGYVKTEQEAFSKYLGIGKPGDIKVAWPNLEETMTWLSEAGAVTVLAHPRKYGITLTKLRGFIDAFKQLRGHGLEVTTAGQKQGEVGLLADLCQRYGLVGSVGSDFHSPGRPWCELGRSLQLPGSVEPVWSLF
;
A
#
# COMPACT_ATOMS: atom_id res chain seq x y z
N MET A 1 2.04 4.52 10.77
CA MET A 1 1.61 3.18 10.31
C MET A 1 0.80 3.38 9.04
N VAL A 2 0.79 2.41 8.13
CA VAL A 2 0.04 2.52 6.86
C VAL A 2 -0.89 1.32 6.76
N PHE A 3 -2.15 1.59 6.48
CA PHE A 3 -3.16 0.59 6.14
C PHE A 3 -3.46 0.71 4.64
N HIS A 4 -3.83 -0.39 4.01
CA HIS A 4 -4.19 -0.44 2.60
C HIS A 4 -5.66 -0.86 2.48
N ILE A 5 -6.42 -0.07 1.73
CA ILE A 5 -7.81 -0.35 1.39
C ILE A 5 -7.86 -0.73 -0.09
N LEU A 6 -8.34 -1.93 -0.38
CA LEU A 6 -8.69 -2.35 -1.73
C LEU A 6 -10.05 -1.77 -2.08
N ALA A 7 -10.23 -1.41 -3.34
CA ALA A 7 -11.48 -0.92 -3.89
C ALA A 7 -11.81 -1.74 -5.15
N TYR A 8 -13.07 -2.14 -5.28
CA TYR A 8 -13.60 -2.93 -6.39
C TYR A 8 -14.87 -2.30 -6.94
N ASN A 9 -15.22 -2.65 -8.18
CA ASN A 9 -16.48 -2.27 -8.84
C ASN A 9 -16.80 -0.77 -8.81
N PHE A 10 -15.84 0.06 -9.24
CA PHE A 10 -16.02 1.50 -9.36
C PHE A 10 -15.56 1.97 -10.74
N ASP A 11 -16.07 3.13 -11.17
CA ASP A 11 -15.60 3.80 -12.39
C ASP A 11 -14.25 4.49 -12.11
N PRO A 12 -13.14 4.07 -12.74
CA PRO A 12 -11.84 4.71 -12.56
C PRO A 12 -11.83 6.17 -13.00
N GLU A 13 -12.73 6.58 -13.90
CA GLU A 13 -12.84 7.96 -14.38
C GLU A 13 -13.75 8.82 -13.50
N HIS A 14 -14.33 8.25 -12.43
CA HIS A 14 -15.15 9.00 -11.49
C HIS A 14 -14.34 10.16 -10.87
N PRO A 15 -14.89 11.40 -10.79
CA PRO A 15 -14.15 12.57 -10.30
C PRO A 15 -13.49 12.37 -8.93
N ALA A 16 -14.19 11.73 -7.98
CA ALA A 16 -13.66 11.44 -6.65
C ALA A 16 -12.40 10.55 -6.68
N ILE A 17 -12.34 9.56 -7.59
CA ILE A 17 -11.18 8.70 -7.77
C ILE A 17 -10.03 9.47 -8.40
N GLN A 18 -10.33 10.27 -9.43
CA GLN A 18 -9.33 11.13 -10.07
C GLN A 18 -8.72 12.12 -9.07
N ASP A 19 -9.52 12.68 -8.17
CA ASP A 19 -9.03 13.57 -7.12
C ASP A 19 -8.20 12.82 -6.06
N ALA A 20 -8.60 11.61 -5.67
CA ALA A 20 -7.78 10.75 -4.80
C ALA A 20 -6.43 10.41 -5.45
N VAL A 21 -6.40 10.09 -6.74
CA VAL A 21 -5.17 9.79 -7.50
C VAL A 21 -4.29 11.04 -7.62
N LYS A 22 -4.85 12.21 -7.93
CA LYS A 22 -4.12 13.49 -7.96
C LYS A 22 -3.52 13.81 -6.59
N TYR A 23 -4.30 13.65 -5.51
CA TYR A 23 -3.82 13.84 -4.15
C TYR A 23 -2.64 12.91 -3.84
N GLN A 24 -2.79 11.61 -4.09
CA GLN A 24 -1.75 10.62 -3.84
C GLN A 24 -0.50 10.86 -4.70
N THR A 25 -0.68 11.29 -5.94
CA THR A 25 0.42 11.65 -6.84
C THR A 25 1.20 12.84 -6.30
N ARG A 26 0.49 13.91 -5.89
CA ARG A 26 1.09 15.12 -5.31
C ARG A 26 1.91 14.83 -4.05
N ILE A 27 1.37 14.09 -3.08
CA ILE A 27 2.11 13.77 -1.84
C ILE A 27 3.34 12.90 -2.11
N ARG A 28 3.34 12.09 -3.18
CA ARG A 28 4.50 11.30 -3.57
C ARG A 28 5.57 12.16 -4.24
N PHE A 29 5.21 13.15 -5.03
CA PHE A 29 6.14 14.15 -5.54
C PHE A 29 6.78 14.95 -4.40
N GLN A 30 5.97 15.50 -3.50
CA GLN A 30 6.44 16.23 -2.31
C GLN A 30 7.40 15.39 -1.45
N ARG A 31 7.10 14.09 -1.28
CA ARG A 31 8.03 13.18 -0.60
C ARG A 31 9.34 13.02 -1.38
N GLY A 32 9.29 12.93 -2.70
CA GLY A 32 10.48 12.86 -3.54
C GLY A 32 11.39 14.07 -3.32
N GLU A 33 10.82 15.27 -3.42
CA GLU A 33 11.51 16.54 -3.15
C GLU A 33 12.14 16.51 -1.75
N ALA A 34 11.38 16.17 -0.72
CA ALA A 34 11.89 16.09 0.65
C ALA A 34 13.05 15.08 0.80
N ILE A 35 13.03 13.94 0.09
CA ILE A 35 14.13 12.97 0.12
C ILE A 35 15.38 13.58 -0.52
N ALA A 36 15.22 14.22 -1.68
CA ALA A 36 16.33 14.85 -2.39
C ALA A 36 16.97 15.97 -1.54
N GLU A 37 16.15 16.88 -1.01
CA GLU A 37 16.59 17.98 -0.14
C GLU A 37 17.35 17.46 1.08
N LYS A 38 16.79 16.46 1.77
CA LYS A 38 17.41 15.91 2.98
C LYS A 38 18.75 15.23 2.70
N LEU A 39 18.88 14.53 1.57
CA LEU A 39 20.12 13.89 1.18
C LEU A 39 21.16 14.91 0.70
N GLN A 40 20.73 15.96 -0.02
CA GLN A 40 21.59 17.06 -0.40
C GLN A 40 22.13 17.80 0.83
N GLN A 41 21.28 18.22 1.75
CA GLN A 41 21.68 18.98 2.95
C GLN A 41 22.63 18.18 3.85
N LYS A 42 22.42 16.86 3.98
CA LYS A 42 23.18 16.03 4.91
C LYS A 42 24.46 15.45 4.33
N PHE A 43 24.50 15.22 3.01
CA PHE A 43 25.59 14.46 2.35
C PHE A 43 26.14 15.14 1.09
N ASN A 44 25.68 16.34 0.75
CA ASN A 44 26.07 17.07 -0.46
C ASN A 44 25.79 16.30 -1.76
N PHE A 45 24.70 15.52 -1.80
CA PHE A 45 24.25 14.80 -3.00
C PHE A 45 23.58 15.73 -4.02
N HIS A 46 24.37 16.64 -4.61
CA HIS A 46 23.92 17.58 -5.63
C HIS A 46 23.43 16.88 -6.91
N GLY A 47 22.47 17.49 -7.62
CA GLY A 47 21.91 16.94 -8.86
C GLY A 47 21.05 15.67 -8.69
N LEU A 48 20.82 15.21 -7.46
CA LEU A 48 20.04 14.00 -7.20
C LEU A 48 18.55 14.18 -7.58
N ALA A 49 17.98 15.35 -7.30
CA ALA A 49 16.59 15.66 -7.67
C ALA A 49 16.40 15.56 -9.20
N ASP A 50 17.24 16.25 -9.97
CA ASP A 50 17.16 16.28 -11.43
C ASP A 50 17.39 14.89 -12.04
N SER A 51 18.35 14.14 -11.52
CA SER A 51 18.61 12.77 -11.97
C SER A 51 17.42 11.85 -11.71
N VAL A 52 16.76 11.98 -10.56
CA VAL A 52 15.54 11.21 -10.25
C VAL A 52 14.39 11.62 -11.17
N THR A 53 14.17 12.92 -11.39
CA THR A 53 13.14 13.43 -12.30
C THR A 53 13.34 12.88 -13.72
N GLY A 54 14.57 12.88 -14.22
CA GLY A 54 14.91 12.29 -15.53
C GLY A 54 14.59 10.80 -15.64
N LEU A 55 14.69 10.03 -14.54
CA LEU A 55 14.33 8.61 -14.52
C LEU A 55 12.81 8.36 -14.42
N CYS A 56 12.06 9.28 -13.81
CA CYS A 56 10.64 9.08 -13.52
C CYS A 56 9.71 9.70 -14.59
N GLY A 57 10.19 10.70 -15.33
CA GLY A 57 9.34 11.52 -16.19
C GLY A 57 8.22 12.16 -15.38
N GLU A 58 6.97 12.02 -15.86
CA GLU A 58 5.77 12.55 -15.19
C GLU A 58 5.26 11.68 -14.04
N LYS A 59 5.90 10.53 -13.77
CA LYS A 59 5.48 9.64 -12.68
C LYS A 59 6.11 10.09 -11.36
N PRO A 60 5.39 9.99 -10.24
CA PRO A 60 5.96 10.31 -8.93
C PRO A 60 7.12 9.39 -8.59
N PRO A 61 8.23 9.93 -8.03
CA PRO A 61 9.41 9.14 -7.75
C PRO A 61 9.18 8.13 -6.62
N GLY A 62 10.12 7.20 -6.53
CA GLY A 62 10.13 6.14 -5.53
C GLY A 62 11.57 5.89 -5.12
N ARG A 63 11.79 5.31 -3.94
CA ARG A 63 13.15 5.02 -3.45
C ARG A 63 14.02 4.20 -4.42
N PRO A 64 13.50 3.26 -5.23
CA PRO A 64 14.30 2.63 -6.27
C PRO A 64 14.86 3.61 -7.32
N HIS A 65 14.10 4.65 -7.69
CA HIS A 65 14.59 5.70 -8.59
C HIS A 65 15.73 6.50 -7.96
N PHE A 66 15.64 6.81 -6.66
CA PHE A 66 16.74 7.41 -5.91
C PHE A 66 17.98 6.51 -5.87
N ALA A 67 17.80 5.20 -5.61
CA ALA A 67 18.90 4.26 -5.57
C ALA A 67 19.65 4.22 -6.92
N ARG A 68 18.91 4.17 -8.03
CA ARG A 68 19.46 4.24 -9.40
C ARG A 68 20.20 5.56 -9.66
N ALA A 69 19.57 6.69 -9.34
CA ALA A 69 20.18 8.01 -9.52
C ALA A 69 21.48 8.15 -8.70
N MET A 70 21.50 7.65 -7.46
CA MET A 70 22.70 7.66 -6.61
C MET A 70 23.84 6.81 -7.17
N VAL A 71 23.53 5.69 -7.84
CA VAL A 71 24.54 4.90 -8.56
C VAL A 71 25.05 5.66 -9.78
N SER A 72 24.15 6.20 -10.60
CA SER A 72 24.51 6.95 -11.81
C SER A 72 25.35 8.20 -11.53
N LEU A 73 25.11 8.88 -10.40
CA LEU A 73 25.87 10.04 -9.95
C LEU A 73 27.15 9.67 -9.17
N GLY A 74 27.43 8.37 -8.97
CA GLY A 74 28.64 7.90 -8.31
C GLY A 74 28.65 8.04 -6.78
N TYR A 75 27.51 8.32 -6.14
CA TYR A 75 27.41 8.42 -4.67
C TYR A 75 27.49 7.07 -3.96
N VAL A 76 27.12 5.98 -4.65
CA VAL A 76 27.18 4.60 -4.17
C VAL A 76 27.51 3.65 -5.32
N LYS A 77 28.01 2.46 -5.01
CA LYS A 77 28.40 1.46 -6.02
C LYS A 77 27.23 0.61 -6.50
N THR A 78 26.22 0.39 -5.66
CA THR A 78 25.05 -0.44 -5.96
C THR A 78 23.77 0.13 -5.37
N GLU A 79 22.62 -0.23 -5.94
CA GLU A 79 21.31 0.12 -5.36
C GLU A 79 21.15 -0.45 -3.94
N GLN A 80 21.68 -1.66 -3.70
CA GLN A 80 21.67 -2.29 -2.37
C GLN A 80 22.43 -1.45 -1.34
N GLU A 81 23.57 -0.88 -1.71
CA GLU A 81 24.31 0.05 -0.87
C GLU A 81 23.49 1.31 -0.58
N ALA A 82 22.80 1.86 -1.59
CA ALA A 82 21.90 2.99 -1.43
C ALA A 82 20.83 2.73 -0.36
N PHE A 83 20.18 1.56 -0.39
CA PHE A 83 19.20 1.16 0.61
C PHE A 83 19.82 0.91 1.98
N SER A 84 20.96 0.24 2.06
CA SER A 84 21.62 -0.06 3.33
C SER A 84 22.04 1.20 4.09
N LYS A 85 22.54 2.21 3.37
CA LYS A 85 23.11 3.43 3.96
C LYS A 85 22.11 4.59 4.06
N TYR A 86 21.25 4.78 3.06
CA TYR A 86 20.53 6.05 2.89
C TYR A 86 19.00 5.88 2.79
N LEU A 87 18.49 4.87 2.09
CA LEU A 87 17.07 4.82 1.70
C LEU A 87 16.23 3.76 2.46
N GLY A 88 16.89 2.85 3.17
CA GLY A 88 16.26 1.77 3.95
C GLY A 88 15.54 2.27 5.20
N ILE A 89 14.80 1.39 5.88
CA ILE A 89 14.02 1.76 7.07
C ILE A 89 14.93 2.37 8.15
N GLY A 90 14.53 3.53 8.68
CA GLY A 90 15.28 4.28 9.69
C GLY A 90 16.50 5.03 9.16
N LYS A 91 16.76 4.99 7.84
CA LYS A 91 17.88 5.71 7.20
C LYS A 91 17.47 7.15 6.83
N PRO A 92 18.43 8.04 6.53
CA PRO A 92 18.16 9.45 6.26
C PRO A 92 17.02 9.72 5.25
N GLY A 93 17.00 8.99 4.14
CA GLY A 93 15.98 9.09 3.08
C GLY A 93 14.70 8.29 3.35
N ASP A 94 14.54 7.68 4.53
CA ASP A 94 13.27 7.05 4.96
C ASP A 94 12.27 8.11 5.44
N ILE A 95 11.90 9.01 4.54
CA ILE A 95 10.82 9.96 4.76
C ILE A 95 9.51 9.21 4.55
N LYS A 96 8.56 9.34 5.49
CA LYS A 96 7.24 8.71 5.39
C LYS A 96 6.35 9.56 4.50
N VAL A 97 5.52 8.90 3.69
CA VAL A 97 4.45 9.57 2.94
C VAL A 97 3.35 9.93 3.94
N ALA A 98 2.84 11.15 3.87
CA ALA A 98 1.61 11.55 4.55
C ALA A 98 0.41 11.07 3.72
N TRP A 99 0.11 9.77 3.81
CA TRP A 99 -1.05 9.17 3.16
C TRP A 99 -2.35 9.81 3.69
N PRO A 100 -3.42 9.85 2.87
CA PRO A 100 -4.72 10.28 3.36
C PRO A 100 -5.16 9.42 4.55
N ASN A 101 -5.94 10.02 5.44
CA ASN A 101 -6.49 9.30 6.56
C ASN A 101 -7.63 8.36 6.10
N LEU A 102 -8.15 7.55 7.03
CA LEU A 102 -9.19 6.58 6.71
C LEU A 102 -10.50 7.24 6.24
N GLU A 103 -10.91 8.34 6.86
CA GLU A 103 -12.14 9.07 6.50
C GLU A 103 -12.05 9.67 5.10
N GLU A 104 -10.94 10.34 4.78
CA GLU A 104 -10.67 10.90 3.45
C GLU A 104 -10.69 9.79 2.38
N THR A 105 -10.00 8.67 2.65
CA THR A 105 -9.92 7.52 1.75
C THR A 105 -11.31 6.92 1.51
N MET A 106 -12.07 6.68 2.57
CA MET A 106 -13.40 6.08 2.48
C MET A 106 -14.42 7.02 1.83
N THR A 107 -14.28 8.34 2.00
CA THR A 107 -15.14 9.33 1.35
C THR A 107 -15.03 9.22 -0.18
N TRP A 108 -13.81 9.30 -0.73
CA TRP A 108 -13.62 9.18 -2.19
C TRP A 108 -14.14 7.85 -2.74
N LEU A 109 -13.89 6.76 -2.03
CA LEU A 109 -14.32 5.42 -2.45
C LEU A 109 -15.84 5.26 -2.38
N SER A 110 -16.48 5.81 -1.34
CA SER A 110 -17.94 5.78 -1.20
C SER A 110 -18.63 6.64 -2.26
N GLU A 111 -18.08 7.81 -2.59
CA GLU A 111 -18.61 8.67 -3.66
C GLU A 111 -18.56 7.97 -5.03
N ALA A 112 -17.52 7.17 -5.26
CA ALA A 112 -17.37 6.38 -6.47
C ALA A 112 -18.18 5.06 -6.47
N GLY A 113 -18.95 4.77 -5.41
CA GLY A 113 -19.72 3.54 -5.26
C GLY A 113 -18.86 2.28 -5.11
N ALA A 114 -17.60 2.42 -4.70
CA ALA A 114 -16.67 1.30 -4.63
C ALA A 114 -16.98 0.32 -3.48
N VAL A 115 -16.82 -0.97 -3.76
CA VAL A 115 -16.78 -2.01 -2.73
C VAL A 115 -15.39 -2.02 -2.11
N THR A 116 -15.31 -1.77 -0.80
CA THR A 116 -14.05 -1.54 -0.08
C THR A 116 -13.66 -2.68 0.85
N VAL A 117 -12.38 -3.06 0.83
CA VAL A 117 -11.84 -4.17 1.62
C VAL A 117 -10.54 -3.78 2.31
N LEU A 118 -10.40 -4.10 3.61
CA LEU A 118 -9.11 -3.94 4.30
C LEU A 118 -8.13 -5.02 3.81
N ALA A 119 -7.06 -4.59 3.14
CA ALA A 119 -6.05 -5.49 2.61
C ALA A 119 -5.20 -6.12 3.72
N HIS A 120 -4.81 -7.38 3.51
CA HIS A 120 -3.85 -8.17 4.27
C HIS A 120 -3.71 -7.77 5.76
N PRO A 121 -4.79 -7.85 6.58
CA PRO A 121 -4.83 -7.19 7.90
C PRO A 121 -3.76 -7.67 8.89
N ARG A 122 -3.22 -8.88 8.66
CA ARG A 122 -2.19 -9.49 9.48
C ARG A 122 -0.77 -9.02 9.16
N LYS A 123 -0.53 -8.40 7.99
CA LYS A 123 0.79 -7.87 7.61
C LYS A 123 1.17 -6.57 8.34
N TYR A 124 0.23 -5.91 9.02
CA TYR A 124 0.49 -4.62 9.71
C TYR A 124 1.32 -4.73 11.00
N GLY A 125 1.53 -5.93 11.54
CA GLY A 125 2.31 -6.12 12.78
C GLY A 125 1.65 -5.53 14.03
N ILE A 126 0.32 -5.48 14.06
CA ILE A 126 -0.46 -4.95 15.19
C ILE A 126 -1.12 -6.04 16.03
N THR A 127 -1.42 -5.69 17.29
CA THR A 127 -2.20 -6.54 18.18
C THR A 127 -3.62 -6.71 17.65
N LEU A 128 -4.27 -7.81 18.02
CA LEU A 128 -5.66 -8.08 17.63
C LEU A 128 -6.62 -7.00 18.14
N THR A 129 -6.39 -6.44 19.33
CA THR A 129 -7.18 -5.33 19.87
C THR A 129 -7.11 -4.09 18.98
N LYS A 130 -5.91 -3.71 18.51
CA LYS A 130 -5.75 -2.57 17.58
C LYS A 130 -6.38 -2.84 16.23
N LEU A 131 -6.27 -4.09 15.74
CA LEU A 131 -6.92 -4.48 14.49
C LEU A 131 -8.45 -4.37 14.60
N ARG A 132 -9.05 -4.88 15.69
CA ARG A 132 -10.49 -4.76 15.94
C ARG A 132 -10.94 -3.29 16.00
N GLY A 133 -10.21 -2.44 16.73
CA GLY A 133 -10.52 -1.01 16.76
C GLY A 133 -10.43 -0.33 15.38
N PHE A 134 -9.50 -0.74 14.53
CA PHE A 134 -9.46 -0.26 13.14
C PHE A 134 -10.63 -0.79 12.31
N ILE A 135 -11.00 -2.07 12.48
CA ILE A 135 -12.18 -2.66 11.82
C ILE A 135 -13.46 -1.95 12.26
N ASP A 136 -13.59 -1.59 13.54
CA ASP A 136 -14.73 -0.82 14.06
C ASP A 136 -14.85 0.51 13.32
N ALA A 137 -13.76 1.28 13.24
CA ALA A 137 -13.73 2.56 12.50
C ALA A 137 -14.00 2.38 11.01
N PHE A 138 -13.41 1.36 10.38
CA PHE A 138 -13.64 1.02 8.98
C PHE A 138 -15.11 0.67 8.70
N LYS A 139 -15.76 -0.08 9.60
CA LYS A 139 -17.19 -0.41 9.51
C LYS A 139 -18.09 0.81 9.69
N GLN A 140 -17.76 1.71 10.62
CA GLN A 140 -18.50 2.97 10.80
C GLN A 140 -18.49 3.81 9.53
N LEU A 141 -17.40 3.74 8.75
CA LEU A 141 -17.25 4.35 7.43
C LEU A 141 -17.77 3.47 6.28
N ARG A 142 -18.63 2.49 6.58
CA ARG A 142 -19.29 1.59 5.62
C ARG A 142 -18.33 0.70 4.82
N GLY A 143 -17.23 0.29 5.44
CA GLY A 143 -16.34 -0.75 4.90
C GLY A 143 -17.04 -2.09 4.67
N HIS A 144 -16.71 -2.78 3.57
CA HIS A 144 -17.47 -3.95 3.12
C HIS A 144 -16.82 -5.27 3.54
N GLY A 145 -15.50 -5.39 3.45
CA GLY A 145 -14.84 -6.68 3.65
C GLY A 145 -13.43 -6.64 4.24
N LEU A 146 -12.90 -7.83 4.51
CA LEU A 146 -11.50 -8.06 4.86
C LEU A 146 -10.86 -8.98 3.80
N GLU A 147 -9.60 -8.75 3.49
CA GLU A 147 -8.83 -9.77 2.77
C GLU A 147 -8.49 -10.91 3.74
N VAL A 148 -9.11 -12.06 3.53
CA VAL A 148 -9.04 -13.23 4.41
C VAL A 148 -7.87 -14.14 4.05
N THR A 149 -7.67 -14.36 2.75
CA THR A 149 -6.65 -15.26 2.23
C THR A 149 -5.65 -14.48 1.38
N THR A 150 -4.38 -14.52 1.76
CA THR A 150 -3.29 -13.95 0.98
C THR A 150 -2.10 -14.90 0.86
N ALA A 151 -1.28 -14.73 -0.17
CA ALA A 151 -0.09 -15.55 -0.37
C ALA A 151 0.89 -15.46 0.81
N GLY A 152 1.45 -16.60 1.21
CA GLY A 152 2.44 -16.67 2.29
C GLY A 152 1.87 -16.46 3.71
N GLN A 153 0.54 -16.48 3.85
CA GLN A 153 -0.15 -16.36 5.13
C GLN A 153 -0.06 -17.65 5.96
N LYS A 154 -0.03 -17.52 7.29
CA LYS A 154 -0.04 -18.70 8.18
C LYS A 154 -1.45 -19.27 8.27
N GLN A 155 -1.60 -20.61 8.32
CA GLN A 155 -2.91 -21.27 8.34
C GLN A 155 -3.86 -20.77 9.44
N GLY A 156 -3.35 -20.50 10.65
CA GLY A 156 -4.16 -19.99 11.76
C GLY A 156 -4.73 -18.57 11.56
N GLU A 157 -4.18 -17.79 10.62
CA GLU A 157 -4.63 -16.42 10.35
C GLU A 157 -5.91 -16.37 9.51
N VAL A 158 -6.11 -17.35 8.62
CA VAL A 158 -7.31 -17.44 7.79
C VAL A 158 -8.55 -17.65 8.66
N GLY A 159 -8.48 -18.60 9.62
CA GLY A 159 -9.58 -18.85 10.56
C GLY A 159 -9.90 -17.64 11.43
N LEU A 160 -8.88 -16.93 11.92
CA LEU A 160 -9.07 -15.68 12.68
C LEU A 160 -9.79 -14.60 11.85
N LEU A 161 -9.37 -14.40 10.60
CA LEU A 161 -9.97 -13.38 9.74
C LEU A 161 -11.39 -13.77 9.30
N ALA A 162 -11.66 -15.06 9.11
CA ALA A 162 -13.01 -15.57 8.87
C ALA A 162 -13.95 -15.32 10.05
N ASP A 163 -13.49 -15.58 11.28
CA ASP A 163 -14.24 -15.26 12.51
C ASP A 163 -14.50 -13.75 12.64
N LEU A 164 -13.51 -12.91 12.31
CA LEU A 164 -13.72 -11.46 12.26
C LEU A 164 -14.75 -11.07 11.20
N CYS A 165 -14.72 -11.68 10.01
CA CYS A 165 -15.72 -11.42 8.98
C CYS A 165 -17.14 -11.70 9.49
N GLN A 166 -17.35 -12.84 10.16
CA GLN A 166 -18.64 -13.19 10.73
C GLN A 166 -19.08 -12.25 11.84
N ARG A 167 -18.19 -11.96 12.81
CA ARG A 167 -18.51 -11.08 13.95
C ARG A 167 -18.92 -9.68 13.51
N TYR A 168 -18.29 -9.18 12.46
CA TYR A 168 -18.51 -7.83 11.96
C TYR A 168 -19.50 -7.76 10.79
N GLY A 169 -20.01 -8.89 10.29
CA GLY A 169 -20.82 -8.91 9.07
C GLY A 169 -20.08 -8.31 7.87
N LEU A 170 -18.82 -8.71 7.67
CA LEU A 170 -17.96 -8.31 6.56
C LEU A 170 -17.83 -9.46 5.56
N VAL A 171 -17.72 -9.14 4.27
CA VAL A 171 -17.38 -10.12 3.23
C VAL A 171 -15.88 -10.41 3.20
N GLY A 172 -15.51 -11.54 2.62
CA GLY A 172 -14.12 -11.98 2.47
C GLY A 172 -13.59 -11.76 1.06
N SER A 173 -12.42 -11.15 0.96
CA SER A 173 -11.63 -11.10 -0.27
C SER A 173 -10.45 -12.07 -0.20
N VAL A 174 -9.90 -12.41 -1.36
CA VAL A 174 -8.67 -13.21 -1.50
C VAL A 174 -7.76 -12.55 -2.53
N GLY A 175 -6.44 -12.61 -2.31
CA GLY A 175 -5.49 -11.97 -3.22
C GLY A 175 -4.07 -12.51 -3.08
N SER A 176 -3.39 -12.74 -4.20
CA SER A 176 -2.01 -13.24 -4.17
C SER A 176 -1.00 -12.17 -3.76
N ASP A 177 -1.37 -10.89 -3.85
CA ASP A 177 -0.47 -9.76 -3.61
C ASP A 177 0.80 -9.86 -4.50
N PHE A 178 0.61 -10.27 -5.76
CA PHE A 178 1.68 -10.47 -6.74
C PHE A 178 2.34 -9.14 -7.13
N HIS A 179 3.68 -9.13 -7.17
CA HIS A 179 4.47 -7.94 -7.51
C HIS A 179 5.50 -8.18 -8.63
N SER A 180 6.04 -9.40 -8.75
CA SER A 180 6.95 -9.79 -9.83
C SER A 180 7.06 -11.31 -9.93
N PRO A 181 7.38 -11.85 -11.12
CA PRO A 181 7.65 -13.29 -11.28
C PRO A 181 8.81 -13.76 -10.40
N GLY A 182 8.87 -15.07 -10.15
CA GLY A 182 9.97 -15.71 -9.41
C GLY A 182 9.69 -15.94 -7.93
N ARG A 183 8.43 -15.80 -7.51
CA ARG A 183 7.96 -16.15 -6.16
C ARG A 183 6.76 -17.11 -6.29
N PRO A 184 7.01 -18.43 -6.42
CA PRO A 184 5.98 -19.43 -6.76
C PRO A 184 4.73 -19.44 -5.87
N TRP A 185 4.86 -19.02 -4.60
CA TRP A 185 3.78 -18.99 -3.63
C TRP A 185 2.89 -17.74 -3.70
N CYS A 186 3.29 -16.69 -4.43
CA CYS A 186 2.48 -15.48 -4.66
C CYS A 186 2.14 -15.25 -6.14
N GLU A 187 2.31 -16.27 -6.98
CA GLU A 187 1.92 -16.24 -8.39
C GLU A 187 0.41 -15.99 -8.54
N LEU A 188 0.03 -15.38 -9.66
CA LEU A 188 -1.35 -15.06 -9.96
C LEU A 188 -2.23 -16.32 -9.96
N GLY A 189 -3.39 -16.21 -9.30
CA GLY A 189 -4.42 -17.26 -9.27
C GLY A 189 -4.08 -18.52 -8.45
N ARG A 190 -2.95 -18.56 -7.73
CA ARG A 190 -2.57 -19.76 -6.96
C ARG A 190 -3.02 -19.74 -5.51
N SER A 191 -3.59 -20.87 -5.08
CA SER A 191 -3.83 -21.21 -3.65
C SER A 191 -4.67 -20.18 -2.87
N LEU A 192 -5.64 -19.55 -3.54
CA LEU A 192 -6.60 -18.63 -2.93
C LEU A 192 -7.92 -19.35 -2.74
N GLN A 193 -8.18 -19.80 -1.51
CA GLN A 193 -9.48 -20.34 -1.11
C GLN A 193 -10.06 -19.48 -0.01
N LEU A 194 -11.35 -19.14 -0.14
CA LEU A 194 -12.10 -18.51 0.92
C LEU A 194 -12.80 -19.60 1.75
N PRO A 195 -12.74 -19.57 3.08
CA PRO A 195 -13.53 -20.49 3.90
C PRO A 195 -15.02 -20.36 3.54
N GLY A 196 -15.72 -21.49 3.36
CA GLY A 196 -17.14 -21.48 3.00
C GLY A 196 -18.08 -20.85 4.04
N SER A 197 -17.54 -20.52 5.21
CA SER A 197 -18.22 -19.80 6.28
C SER A 197 -18.19 -18.27 6.11
N VAL A 198 -17.55 -17.76 5.06
CA VAL A 198 -17.39 -16.33 4.76
C VAL A 198 -18.02 -16.05 3.40
N GLU A 199 -18.90 -15.05 3.35
CA GLU A 199 -19.47 -14.57 2.09
C GLU A 199 -18.38 -13.92 1.24
N PRO A 200 -18.23 -14.28 -0.05
CA PRO A 200 -17.19 -13.71 -0.88
C PRO A 200 -17.49 -12.28 -1.35
N VAL A 201 -16.47 -11.43 -1.47
CA VAL A 201 -16.64 -10.03 -1.92
C VAL A 201 -17.25 -9.89 -3.31
N TRP A 202 -17.05 -10.88 -4.18
CA TRP A 202 -17.62 -10.92 -5.53
C TRP A 202 -19.11 -11.31 -5.55
N SER A 203 -19.77 -11.51 -4.40
CA SER A 203 -21.24 -11.59 -4.36
C SER A 203 -21.91 -10.21 -4.44
N LEU A 204 -21.15 -9.13 -4.27
CA LEU A 204 -21.66 -7.76 -4.16
C LEU A 204 -21.81 -7.04 -5.51
N PHE A 205 -21.38 -7.65 -6.62
CA PHE A 205 -21.43 -7.06 -7.96
C PHE A 205 -21.51 -8.11 -9.06
#